data_AF-A0A2H6F7N1-F1
#
_entry.id   AF-A0A2H6F7N1-F1
#
_cell.length_a   1.000
_cell.length_b   1.000
_cell.length_c   1.000
_cell.angle_alpha   90.00
_cell.angle_beta   90.00
_cell.angle_gamma   90.00
#
_symmetry.space_group_name_H-M   'P 1'
#
loop_
_entity.id
_entity.type
_entity.pdbx_description
1 polymer ?
#
loop_
_entity_poly.entity_id
_entity_poly.type
_entity_poly.pdbx_seq_one_letter_code
_entity_poly.pdbx_strand_id
1 'polypeptide(L)'
;MTVPEQPKIYHIVHVDRLPSIISDGYIWCDAEIVQRKPPGTSIGMNGIKQRRLTELTLDSYPELHVGDCVPFYFCPRSIMLYLIYQGNHPELDYTRGQEHIIHLEADLYTVAQWATQNNQRWAFTLSNAGAYYFEDRCDLEQLDEINWDAVQANQWGGRDVSPSVKEGIPYRTQPPLALGRAYWRAVESDLSAVGECYIC
;
A
#
# COMPACT_ATOMS: atom_id res chain seq x y z
N MET A 1 -18.39 10.43 -8.62
CA MET A 1 -16.97 10.04 -8.81
C MET A 1 -16.96 8.84 -9.73
N THR A 2 -16.00 8.75 -10.64
CA THR A 2 -15.95 7.64 -11.61
C THR A 2 -14.88 6.65 -11.18
N VAL A 3 -15.29 5.42 -10.88
CA VAL A 3 -14.35 4.31 -10.63
C VAL A 3 -13.56 4.05 -11.93
N PRO A 4 -12.23 3.99 -11.89
CA PRO A 4 -11.44 3.62 -13.07
C PRO A 4 -11.84 2.24 -13.60
N GLU A 5 -11.86 2.08 -14.92
CA GLU A 5 -12.18 0.78 -15.54
C GLU A 5 -11.19 -0.34 -15.16
N GLN A 6 -9.94 0.03 -14.86
CA GLN A 6 -8.89 -0.88 -14.39
C GLN A 6 -8.05 -0.20 -13.31
N PRO A 7 -8.52 -0.19 -12.05
CA PRO A 7 -7.78 0.45 -10.96
C PRO A 7 -6.42 -0.21 -10.75
N LYS A 8 -5.38 0.62 -10.64
CA LYS A 8 -4.02 0.16 -10.34
C LYS A 8 -3.71 0.26 -8.85
N ILE A 9 -2.87 -0.66 -8.39
CA ILE A 9 -2.44 -0.76 -7.01
C ILE A 9 -0.91 -0.82 -6.97
N TYR A 10 -0.34 -0.22 -5.94
CA TYR A 10 1.08 0.11 -5.89
C TYR A 10 1.71 -0.39 -4.59
N HIS A 11 2.84 -1.08 -4.66
CA HIS A 11 3.64 -1.42 -3.49
C HIS A 11 5.01 -0.75 -3.64
N ILE A 12 5.47 -0.08 -2.58
CA ILE A 12 6.84 0.45 -2.54
C ILE A 12 7.73 -0.43 -1.68
N VAL A 13 8.93 -0.69 -2.16
CA VAL A 13 9.94 -1.45 -1.43
C VAL A 13 11.33 -0.93 -1.77
N HIS A 14 12.29 -1.17 -0.89
CA HIS A 14 13.68 -0.93 -1.22
C HIS A 14 14.19 -1.99 -2.22
N VAL A 15 15.00 -1.57 -3.19
CA VAL A 15 15.49 -2.41 -4.31
C VAL A 15 16.23 -3.67 -3.84
N ASP A 16 16.90 -3.60 -2.69
CA ASP A 16 17.62 -4.75 -2.10
C ASP A 16 16.71 -5.89 -1.64
N ARG A 17 15.39 -5.70 -1.58
CA ARG A 17 14.42 -6.78 -1.31
C ARG A 17 13.96 -7.52 -2.57
N LEU A 18 14.20 -6.97 -3.76
CA LEU A 18 13.80 -7.63 -5.01
C LEU A 18 14.34 -9.06 -5.13
N PRO A 19 15.62 -9.35 -4.84
CA PRO A 19 16.13 -10.71 -4.94
C PRO A 19 15.34 -11.71 -4.10
N SER A 20 14.96 -11.34 -2.86
CA SER A 20 14.15 -12.21 -2.01
C SER A 20 12.72 -12.37 -2.52
N ILE A 21 12.09 -11.28 -2.99
CA ILE A 21 10.72 -11.31 -3.51
C ILE A 21 10.64 -12.21 -4.75
N ILE A 22 11.60 -12.07 -5.67
CA ILE A 22 11.68 -12.88 -6.89
C ILE A 22 11.96 -14.35 -6.56
N SER A 23 12.90 -14.61 -5.63
CA SER A 23 13.25 -15.98 -5.21
C SER A 23 12.07 -16.70 -4.56
N ASP A 24 11.31 -15.99 -3.71
CA ASP A 24 10.15 -16.55 -3.04
C ASP A 24 8.93 -16.64 -3.97
N GLY A 25 8.86 -15.80 -5.01
CA GLY A 25 7.72 -15.65 -5.90
C GLY A 25 6.54 -14.90 -5.26
N TYR A 26 6.79 -14.22 -4.12
CA TYR A 26 5.76 -13.56 -3.33
C TYR A 26 6.27 -12.27 -2.67
N ILE A 27 5.36 -11.32 -2.52
CA ILE A 27 5.51 -10.22 -1.57
C ILE A 27 4.84 -10.68 -0.27
N TRP A 28 5.56 -10.61 0.86
CA TRP A 28 5.08 -11.06 2.17
C TRP A 28 4.50 -9.91 2.99
N CYS A 29 3.48 -10.20 3.81
CA CYS A 29 2.95 -9.26 4.80
C CYS A 29 3.95 -9.00 5.94
N ASP A 30 3.73 -7.95 6.73
CA ASP A 30 4.64 -7.62 7.84
C ASP A 30 4.76 -8.78 8.86
N ALA A 31 3.68 -9.54 9.10
CA ALA A 31 3.69 -10.68 10.02
C ALA A 31 4.67 -11.78 9.55
N GLU A 32 4.64 -12.11 8.26
CA GLU A 32 5.56 -13.07 7.65
C GLU A 32 7.00 -12.52 7.57
N ILE A 33 7.18 -11.22 7.30
CA ILE A 33 8.50 -10.57 7.30
C ILE A 33 9.17 -10.67 8.68
N VAL A 34 8.43 -10.47 9.76
CA VAL A 34 8.95 -10.59 11.14
C VAL A 34 9.41 -12.02 11.44
N GLN A 35 8.66 -13.02 10.97
CA GLN A 35 8.99 -14.44 11.18
C GLN A 35 10.16 -14.90 10.31
N ARG A 36 10.13 -14.59 9.01
CA ARG A 36 11.10 -15.06 8.01
C ARG A 36 12.41 -14.29 8.04
N LYS A 37 12.38 -13.02 8.43
CA LYS A 37 13.51 -12.08 8.42
C LYS A 37 14.29 -12.11 7.09
N PRO A 38 13.62 -11.96 5.93
CA PRO A 38 14.33 -11.94 4.65
C PRO A 38 15.30 -10.75 4.62
N PRO A 39 16.40 -10.87 3.85
CA PRO A 39 17.37 -9.78 3.73
C PRO A 39 16.73 -8.54 3.10
N GLY A 40 17.29 -7.37 3.43
CA GLY A 40 16.98 -6.10 2.79
C GLY A 40 16.32 -5.06 3.70
N THR A 41 16.33 -3.83 3.22
CA THR A 41 16.05 -2.63 4.01
C THR A 41 14.55 -2.45 4.22
N SER A 42 14.15 -2.13 5.47
CA SER A 42 12.78 -1.72 5.78
C SER A 42 12.66 -0.20 5.61
N ILE A 43 11.65 0.25 4.87
CA ILE A 43 11.39 1.68 4.60
C ILE A 43 10.14 2.21 5.31
N GLY A 44 9.38 1.34 5.99
CA GLY A 44 8.18 1.71 6.74
C GLY A 44 8.50 2.07 8.19
N MET A 45 7.63 2.88 8.80
CA MET A 45 7.76 3.29 10.22
C MET A 45 7.39 2.15 11.17
N ASN A 46 8.29 1.80 12.08
CA ASN A 46 8.12 0.64 12.98
C ASN A 46 6.90 0.77 13.90
N GLY A 47 6.59 1.97 14.40
CA GLY A 47 5.44 2.21 15.26
C GLY A 47 4.10 1.88 14.56
N ILE A 48 3.97 2.25 13.29
CA ILE A 48 2.78 1.91 12.48
C ILE A 48 2.74 0.41 12.19
N LYS A 49 3.87 -0.20 11.83
CA LYS A 49 3.95 -1.65 11.57
C LYS A 49 3.55 -2.46 12.79
N GLN A 50 4.07 -2.10 13.96
CA GLN A 50 3.76 -2.78 15.21
C GLN A 50 2.26 -2.72 15.53
N ARG A 51 1.66 -1.53 15.42
CA ARG A 51 0.22 -1.34 15.65
C ARG A 51 -0.62 -2.18 14.69
N ARG A 52 -0.25 -2.19 13.41
CA ARG A 52 -0.90 -3.03 12.39
C ARG A 52 -0.79 -4.52 12.71
N LEU A 53 0.26 -4.97 13.38
CA LEU A 53 0.46 -6.36 13.74
C LEU A 53 -0.31 -6.80 14.99
N THR A 54 -0.60 -5.89 15.92
CA THR A 54 -1.08 -6.27 17.26
C THR A 54 -2.37 -5.62 17.72
N GLU A 55 -2.81 -4.54 17.07
CA GLU A 55 -3.94 -3.73 17.56
C GLU A 55 -5.03 -3.53 16.50
N LEU A 56 -4.68 -3.46 15.21
CA LEU A 56 -5.61 -3.08 14.15
C LEU A 56 -6.18 -4.30 13.44
N THR A 57 -7.44 -4.66 13.73
CA THR A 57 -8.18 -5.75 13.08
C THR A 57 -9.09 -5.24 11.96
N LEU A 58 -9.43 -6.12 11.01
CA LEU A 58 -10.40 -5.82 9.94
C LEU A 58 -11.84 -6.12 10.41
N ASP A 59 -12.80 -5.28 10.05
CA ASP A 59 -14.21 -5.53 10.31
C ASP A 59 -14.74 -6.65 9.40
N SER A 60 -14.28 -6.72 8.14
CA SER A 60 -14.67 -7.81 7.22
C SER A 60 -14.12 -9.17 7.64
N TYR A 61 -12.99 -9.18 8.36
CA TYR A 61 -12.29 -10.38 8.85
C TYR A 61 -11.73 -10.16 10.27
N PRO A 62 -12.56 -10.26 11.32
CA PRO A 62 -12.19 -9.90 12.70
C PRO A 62 -11.03 -10.71 13.30
N GLU A 63 -10.71 -11.86 12.73
CA GLU A 63 -9.56 -12.67 13.15
C GLU A 63 -8.22 -12.22 12.55
N LEU A 64 -8.24 -11.27 11.60
CA LEU A 64 -7.06 -10.78 10.91
C LEU A 64 -6.70 -9.38 11.37
N HIS A 65 -5.40 -9.16 11.58
CA HIS A 65 -4.84 -7.83 11.71
C HIS A 65 -4.42 -7.26 10.35
N VAL A 66 -4.34 -5.94 10.25
CA VAL A 66 -3.82 -5.25 9.05
C VAL A 66 -2.40 -5.75 8.71
N GLY A 67 -1.58 -6.09 9.70
CA GLY A 67 -0.22 -6.60 9.53
C GLY A 67 -0.14 -8.03 8.97
N ASP A 68 -1.26 -8.76 8.95
CA ASP A 68 -1.37 -10.09 8.33
C ASP A 68 -1.54 -10.02 6.81
N CYS A 69 -1.60 -8.81 6.27
CA CYS A 69 -1.90 -8.54 4.88
C CYS A 69 -0.77 -7.77 4.19
N VAL A 70 -0.61 -8.00 2.88
CA VAL A 70 0.39 -7.25 2.09
C VAL A 70 -0.11 -5.82 1.84
N PRO A 71 0.67 -4.77 2.17
CA PRO A 71 0.21 -3.41 1.99
C PRO A 71 0.42 -2.93 0.55
N PHE A 72 -0.62 -2.43 -0.10
CA PHE A 72 -0.56 -1.69 -1.36
C PHE A 72 -1.12 -0.26 -1.17
N TYR A 73 -1.14 0.52 -2.24
CA TYR A 73 -1.67 1.88 -2.34
C TYR A 73 -2.49 1.99 -3.64
N PHE A 74 -3.64 2.66 -3.66
CA PHE A 74 -4.33 2.93 -4.95
C PHE A 74 -3.71 4.06 -5.76
N CYS A 75 -2.73 4.79 -5.21
CA CYS A 75 -2.02 5.83 -5.92
C CYS A 75 -0.51 5.53 -5.99
N PRO A 76 0.17 5.90 -7.09
CA PRO A 76 1.61 5.69 -7.25
C PRO A 76 2.42 6.54 -6.28
N ARG A 77 1.87 7.66 -5.80
CA ARG A 77 2.55 8.58 -4.87
C ARG A 77 2.05 8.34 -3.45
N SER A 78 2.68 7.41 -2.73
CA SER A 78 2.30 7.17 -1.33
C SER A 78 2.77 8.29 -0.40
N ILE A 79 2.07 8.50 0.71
CA ILE A 79 2.52 9.39 1.80
C ILE A 79 3.92 9.00 2.31
N MET A 80 4.26 7.71 2.27
CA MET A 80 5.56 7.20 2.69
C MET A 80 6.69 7.76 1.83
N LEU A 81 6.50 7.88 0.51
CA LEU A 81 7.49 8.53 -0.36
C LEU A 81 7.71 9.98 0.06
N TYR A 82 6.64 10.72 0.31
CA TYR A 82 6.75 12.11 0.76
C TYR A 82 7.51 12.22 2.09
N LEU A 83 7.21 11.37 3.06
CA LEU A 83 7.93 11.32 4.34
C LEU A 83 9.42 11.00 4.15
N ILE A 84 9.75 10.07 3.25
CA ILE A 84 11.13 9.72 2.90
C ILE A 84 11.86 10.87 2.20
N TYR A 85 11.16 11.63 1.35
CA TYR A 85 11.72 12.82 0.71
C TYR A 85 12.02 13.93 1.73
N GLN A 86 11.09 14.16 2.67
CA GLN A 86 11.27 15.16 3.73
C GLN A 86 12.39 14.74 4.70
N GLY A 87 12.53 13.44 4.97
CA GLY A 87 13.62 12.88 5.77
C GLY A 87 13.69 13.38 7.22
N ASN A 88 12.61 14.00 7.71
CA ASN A 88 12.58 14.72 9.00
C ASN A 88 11.56 14.13 9.99
N HIS A 89 10.87 13.04 9.64
CA HIS A 89 9.91 12.40 10.53
C HIS A 89 10.63 11.59 11.62
N PRO A 90 10.35 11.80 12.92
CA PRO A 90 11.12 11.20 14.00
C PRO A 90 11.02 9.67 14.08
N GLU A 91 9.95 9.07 13.55
CA GLU A 91 9.77 7.62 13.51
C GLU A 91 10.28 6.96 12.22
N LEU A 92 10.92 7.72 11.33
CA LEU A 92 11.42 7.21 10.06
C LEU A 92 12.92 6.89 10.14
N ASP A 93 13.23 5.60 10.31
CA ASP A 93 14.62 5.12 10.38
C ASP A 93 15.35 5.23 9.03
N TYR A 94 14.61 5.08 7.91
CA TYR A 94 15.17 5.14 6.56
C TYR A 94 15.19 6.58 6.03
N THR A 95 16.38 7.16 5.92
CA THR A 95 16.59 8.58 5.55
C THR A 95 17.42 8.77 4.27
N ARG A 96 17.67 7.69 3.51
CA ARG A 96 18.55 7.73 2.31
C ARG A 96 17.86 8.22 1.02
N GLY A 97 16.70 8.87 1.15
CA GLY A 97 15.93 9.35 0.00
C GLY A 97 15.28 8.24 -0.84
N GLN A 98 14.67 8.64 -1.95
CA GLN A 98 13.81 7.75 -2.76
C GLN A 98 14.55 6.96 -3.86
N GLU A 99 15.83 7.25 -4.12
CA GLU A 99 16.59 6.69 -5.26
C GLU A 99 16.60 5.16 -5.29
N HIS A 100 16.62 4.52 -4.11
CA HIS A 100 16.67 3.06 -3.97
C HIS A 100 15.29 2.43 -3.71
N ILE A 101 14.22 3.21 -3.86
CA ILE A 101 12.84 2.72 -3.71
C ILE A 101 12.30 2.44 -5.10
N ILE A 102 11.64 1.30 -5.24
CA ILE A 102 10.96 0.90 -6.48
C ILE A 102 9.45 0.88 -6.28
N HIS A 103 8.72 1.13 -7.36
CA HIS A 103 7.27 0.95 -7.42
C HIS A 103 6.97 -0.37 -8.12
N LEU A 104 6.24 -1.22 -7.42
CA LEU A 104 5.61 -2.39 -8.00
C LEU A 104 4.16 -2.01 -8.29
N GLU A 105 3.77 -2.04 -9.56
CA GLU A 105 2.40 -1.79 -10.00
C GLU A 105 1.70 -3.12 -10.30
N ALA A 106 0.44 -3.24 -9.90
CA ALA A 106 -0.43 -4.33 -10.30
C ALA A 106 -1.82 -3.83 -10.66
N ASP A 107 -2.53 -4.65 -11.43
CA ASP A 107 -3.95 -4.49 -11.70
C ASP A 107 -4.78 -5.05 -10.55
N LEU A 108 -5.68 -4.24 -9.97
CA LEU A 108 -6.50 -4.62 -8.82
C LEU A 108 -7.32 -5.88 -9.09
N TYR A 109 -8.02 -5.91 -10.24
CA TYR A 109 -8.91 -7.03 -10.57
C TYR A 109 -8.14 -8.32 -10.79
N THR A 110 -6.96 -8.23 -11.41
CA THR A 110 -6.06 -9.37 -11.57
C THR A 110 -5.61 -9.93 -10.22
N VAL A 111 -5.20 -9.07 -9.29
CA VAL A 111 -4.78 -9.49 -7.94
C VAL A 111 -5.94 -10.06 -7.12
N ALA A 112 -7.12 -9.43 -7.15
CA ALA A 112 -8.32 -9.92 -6.49
C ALA A 112 -8.77 -11.27 -7.05
N GLN A 113 -8.78 -11.43 -8.38
CA GLN A 113 -9.11 -12.70 -9.03
C GLN A 113 -8.12 -13.80 -8.64
N TRP A 114 -6.81 -13.53 -8.67
CA TRP A 114 -5.80 -14.49 -8.24
C TRP A 114 -6.01 -14.89 -6.78
N ALA A 115 -6.28 -13.92 -5.89
CA ALA A 115 -6.52 -14.18 -4.48
C ALA A 115 -7.72 -15.13 -4.30
N THR A 116 -8.86 -14.83 -4.94
CA THR A 116 -10.05 -15.69 -4.94
C THR A 116 -9.76 -17.09 -5.46
N GLN A 117 -9.06 -17.22 -6.59
CA GLN A 117 -8.69 -18.54 -7.17
C GLN A 117 -7.78 -19.36 -6.27
N ASN A 118 -7.00 -18.72 -5.40
CA ASN A 118 -6.05 -19.36 -4.49
C ASN A 118 -6.56 -19.42 -3.04
N ASN A 119 -7.87 -19.23 -2.83
CA ASN A 119 -8.51 -19.20 -1.52
C ASN A 119 -7.82 -18.22 -0.53
N GLN A 120 -7.27 -17.13 -1.06
CA GLN A 120 -6.76 -16.02 -0.26
C GLN A 120 -7.88 -15.02 -0.05
N ARG A 121 -7.90 -14.43 1.15
CA ARG A 121 -8.81 -13.34 1.47
C ARG A 121 -8.19 -12.02 1.08
N TRP A 122 -9.03 -11.06 0.76
CA TRP A 122 -8.58 -9.71 0.52
C TRP A 122 -9.59 -8.65 0.94
N ALA A 123 -9.10 -7.46 1.27
CA ALA A 123 -9.91 -6.32 1.66
C ALA A 123 -9.24 -5.00 1.24
N PHE A 124 -9.97 -3.89 1.17
CA PHE A 124 -9.42 -2.55 1.04
C PHE A 124 -10.01 -1.63 2.09
N THR A 125 -9.22 -0.64 2.53
CA THR A 125 -9.68 0.32 3.54
C THR A 125 -10.19 1.60 2.90
N LEU A 126 -11.18 2.24 3.52
CA LEU A 126 -11.67 3.55 3.12
C LEU A 126 -10.84 4.69 3.74
N SER A 127 -9.97 4.39 4.72
CA SER A 127 -9.06 5.38 5.28
C SER A 127 -7.69 4.77 5.57
N ASN A 128 -6.83 5.50 6.27
CA ASN A 128 -5.49 5.05 6.59
C ASN A 128 -5.54 3.83 7.52
N ALA A 129 -5.14 2.66 7.03
CA ALA A 129 -5.07 1.41 7.78
C ALA A 129 -3.99 1.40 8.90
N GLY A 130 -3.34 2.54 9.17
CA GLY A 130 -2.52 2.78 10.36
C GLY A 130 -3.20 3.65 11.42
N ALA A 131 -4.42 4.15 11.17
CA ALA A 131 -5.22 4.88 12.13
C ALA A 131 -5.94 3.91 13.08
N TYR A 132 -6.27 4.39 14.29
CA TYR A 132 -7.04 3.61 15.26
C TYR A 132 -8.49 3.34 14.83
N TYR A 133 -8.99 4.16 13.91
CA TYR A 133 -10.33 4.01 13.36
C TYR A 133 -10.23 4.04 11.84
N PHE A 134 -10.66 2.96 11.21
CA PHE A 134 -10.80 2.82 9.77
C PHE A 134 -11.97 1.90 9.47
N GLU A 135 -12.47 2.00 8.25
CA GLU A 135 -13.44 1.06 7.70
C GLU A 135 -12.76 0.27 6.58
N ASP A 136 -13.14 -1.00 6.41
CA ASP A 136 -12.71 -1.84 5.31
C ASP A 136 -13.89 -2.47 4.56
N ARG A 137 -13.59 -2.93 3.35
CA ARG A 137 -14.49 -3.58 2.40
C ARG A 137 -13.79 -4.78 1.80
N CYS A 138 -14.53 -5.83 1.45
CA CYS A 138 -13.99 -7.02 0.80
C CYS A 138 -14.72 -7.38 -0.51
N ASP A 139 -15.38 -6.40 -1.12
CA ASP A 139 -16.16 -6.56 -2.35
C ASP A 139 -15.80 -5.46 -3.37
N LEU A 140 -15.51 -5.87 -4.61
CA LEU A 140 -15.16 -4.97 -5.71
C LEU A 140 -16.33 -4.08 -6.12
N GLU A 141 -17.57 -4.49 -5.82
CA GLU A 141 -18.77 -3.67 -6.09
C GLU A 141 -18.79 -2.39 -5.23
N GLN A 142 -17.98 -2.32 -4.16
CA GLN A 142 -17.90 -1.19 -3.23
C GLN A 142 -16.75 -0.23 -3.55
N LEU A 143 -16.12 -0.35 -4.71
CA LEU A 143 -15.03 0.54 -5.12
C LEU A 143 -15.50 1.99 -5.32
N ASP A 144 -16.79 2.24 -5.51
CA ASP A 144 -17.37 3.58 -5.59
C ASP A 144 -17.31 4.35 -4.25
N GLU A 145 -17.12 3.66 -3.12
CA GLU A 145 -16.88 4.26 -1.81
C GLU A 145 -15.47 4.88 -1.67
N ILE A 146 -14.54 4.55 -2.58
CA ILE A 146 -13.21 5.17 -2.63
C ILE A 146 -13.35 6.57 -3.24
N ASN A 147 -12.71 7.55 -2.61
CA ASN A 147 -12.56 8.89 -3.16
C ASN A 147 -11.53 8.89 -4.31
N TRP A 148 -11.96 8.49 -5.50
CA TRP A 148 -11.10 8.38 -6.68
C TRP A 148 -10.53 9.73 -7.15
N ASP A 149 -11.24 10.83 -6.93
CA ASP A 149 -10.74 12.18 -7.22
C ASP A 149 -9.50 12.46 -6.34
N ALA A 150 -9.55 12.06 -5.08
CA ALA A 150 -8.39 12.12 -4.20
C ALA A 150 -7.29 11.16 -4.65
N VAL A 151 -7.59 9.90 -4.96
CA VAL A 151 -6.58 8.93 -5.44
C VAL A 151 -5.80 9.47 -6.65
N GLN A 152 -6.50 10.11 -7.59
CA GLN A 152 -5.94 10.62 -8.86
C GLN A 152 -5.31 12.01 -8.77
N ALA A 153 -5.58 12.77 -7.71
CA ALA A 153 -5.06 14.14 -7.61
C ALA A 153 -3.54 14.16 -7.39
N ASN A 154 -2.83 15.06 -8.08
CA ASN A 154 -1.38 15.20 -7.95
C ASN A 154 -0.94 16.10 -6.77
N GLN A 155 -1.90 16.79 -6.14
CA GLN A 155 -1.65 17.72 -5.03
C GLN A 155 -2.45 17.33 -3.79
N TRP A 156 -1.82 17.45 -2.62
CA TRP A 156 -2.42 17.08 -1.33
C TRP A 156 -2.85 18.30 -0.49
N GLY A 157 -2.45 19.50 -0.89
CA GLY A 157 -2.72 20.73 -0.15
C GLY A 157 -2.51 21.97 -1.01
N GLY A 158 -2.87 23.14 -0.47
CA GLY A 158 -2.90 24.40 -1.23
C GLY A 158 -4.29 25.02 -1.23
N ARG A 159 -4.39 26.30 -1.61
CA ARG A 159 -5.69 27.01 -1.65
C ARG A 159 -6.63 26.44 -2.71
N ASP A 160 -6.07 25.95 -3.80
CA ASP A 160 -6.82 25.51 -4.98
C ASP A 160 -7.19 24.01 -4.95
N VAL A 161 -6.74 23.28 -3.93
CA VAL A 161 -7.12 21.88 -3.72
C VAL A 161 -8.45 21.81 -2.95
N SER A 162 -9.41 21.06 -3.49
CA SER A 162 -10.74 20.93 -2.89
C SER A 162 -10.66 20.33 -1.47
N PRO A 163 -11.62 20.67 -0.58
CA PRO A 163 -11.73 20.03 0.73
C PRO A 163 -11.81 18.49 0.63
N SER A 164 -12.56 17.98 -0.34
CA SER A 164 -12.72 16.53 -0.57
C SER A 164 -11.40 15.82 -0.90
N VAL A 165 -10.47 16.45 -1.61
CA VAL A 165 -9.15 15.86 -1.91
C VAL A 165 -8.24 15.90 -0.68
N LYS A 166 -8.34 16.94 0.14
CA LYS A 166 -7.59 17.07 1.41
C LYS A 166 -8.05 16.05 2.45
N GLU A 167 -9.36 15.87 2.58
CA GLU A 167 -9.99 14.83 3.41
C GLU A 167 -9.73 13.43 2.85
N GLY A 168 -9.40 13.35 1.55
CA GLY A 168 -9.06 12.15 0.80
C GLY A 168 -7.64 11.59 1.00
N ILE A 169 -6.75 12.29 1.72
CA ILE A 169 -5.35 11.84 1.94
C ILE A 169 -5.26 10.44 2.60
N PRO A 170 -6.11 10.07 3.57
CA PRO A 170 -6.14 8.72 4.12
C PRO A 170 -6.47 7.65 3.05
N TYR A 171 -7.27 8.01 2.03
CA TYR A 171 -7.69 7.13 0.93
C TYR A 171 -6.55 6.85 -0.07
N ARG A 172 -5.42 7.55 0.03
CA ARG A 172 -4.24 7.28 -0.80
C ARG A 172 -3.33 6.22 -0.20
N THR A 173 -3.53 5.89 1.08
CA THR A 173 -2.67 5.00 1.87
C THR A 173 -3.13 3.54 1.91
N GLN A 174 -3.97 3.18 0.92
CA GLN A 174 -4.92 2.08 0.93
C GLN A 174 -4.38 0.79 0.31
N PRO A 175 -4.21 -0.27 1.10
CA PRO A 175 -3.88 -1.58 0.57
C PRO A 175 -5.15 -2.33 0.14
N PRO A 176 -5.25 -2.87 -1.09
CA PRO A 176 -5.74 -4.23 -1.27
C PRO A 176 -4.84 -5.16 -0.45
N LEU A 177 -5.38 -5.56 0.69
CA LEU A 177 -4.81 -6.52 1.60
C LEU A 177 -4.96 -7.89 0.94
N ALA A 178 -3.89 -8.60 0.59
CA ALA A 178 -3.98 -10.04 0.31
C ALA A 178 -3.46 -10.80 1.53
N LEU A 179 -4.19 -11.81 2.00
CA LEU A 179 -3.85 -12.61 3.18
C LEU A 179 -2.46 -13.25 3.00
N GLY A 180 -1.54 -12.93 3.92
CA GLY A 180 -0.19 -13.54 4.03
C GLY A 180 0.78 -13.15 2.91
N ARG A 181 0.36 -13.25 1.64
CA ARG A 181 1.19 -13.03 0.46
C ARG A 181 0.43 -12.49 -0.74
N ALA A 182 1.13 -11.70 -1.54
CA ALA A 182 0.70 -11.30 -2.88
C ALA A 182 1.61 -11.98 -3.91
N TYR A 183 1.01 -12.52 -4.97
CA TYR A 183 1.74 -13.27 -5.98
C TYR A 183 2.60 -12.36 -6.85
N TRP A 184 3.91 -12.58 -6.85
CA TRP A 184 4.86 -11.72 -7.56
C TRP A 184 4.51 -11.54 -9.04
N ARG A 185 4.12 -12.62 -9.75
CA ARG A 185 3.80 -12.51 -11.18
C ARG A 185 2.55 -11.67 -11.47
N ALA A 186 1.67 -11.46 -10.50
CA ALA A 186 0.55 -10.53 -10.65
C ALA A 186 0.99 -9.05 -10.53
N VAL A 187 2.22 -8.80 -10.08
CA VAL A 187 2.79 -7.47 -9.78
C VAL A 187 4.07 -7.18 -10.60
N GLU A 188 4.52 -8.13 -11.43
CA GLU A 188 5.78 -7.98 -12.19
C GLU A 188 5.63 -7.24 -13.53
N SER A 189 4.39 -7.00 -13.99
CA SER A 189 4.14 -6.53 -15.36
C SER A 189 4.68 -5.14 -15.65
N ASP A 190 4.88 -4.28 -14.64
CA ASP A 190 5.29 -2.88 -14.83
C ASP A 190 6.26 -2.40 -13.73
N LEU A 191 7.49 -2.92 -13.74
CA LEU A 191 8.59 -2.40 -12.91
C LEU A 191 9.06 -1.04 -13.44
N SER A 192 8.71 0.04 -12.73
CA SER A 192 9.24 1.38 -12.99
C SER A 192 10.20 1.83 -11.87
N ALA A 193 11.41 2.26 -12.26
CA ALA A 193 12.29 3.00 -11.37
C ALA A 193 11.71 4.41 -11.17
N VAL A 194 11.95 5.03 -10.01
CA VAL A 194 11.51 6.41 -9.73
C VAL A 194 12.22 7.37 -10.68
N GLY A 195 11.58 7.63 -11.83
CA GLY A 195 12.00 8.62 -12.81
C GLY A 195 11.54 10.01 -12.36
N GLU A 196 12.52 10.82 -11.97
CA GLU A 196 12.46 12.26 -11.65
C GLU A 196 11.45 12.71 -10.57
N CYS A 197 11.98 13.51 -9.64
CA CYS A 197 11.28 14.05 -8.50
C CYS A 197 10.25 15.12 -8.93
N TYR A 198 9.06 14.72 -9.36
CA TYR A 198 7.95 15.64 -9.64
C TYR A 198 7.16 15.99 -8.37
N ILE A 199 7.82 16.51 -7.34
CA ILE A 199 7.14 17.08 -6.15
C ILE A 199 6.92 18.57 -6.44
N CYS A 200 5.75 18.91 -7.00
CA CYS A 200 5.20 20.27 -7.06
C CYS A 200 3.68 20.22 -6.85
#